data_AF-I7CEE7-F1
#
_entry.id   AF-I7CEE7-F1
#
_cell.length_a   1.000
_cell.length_b   1.000
_cell.length_c   1.000
_cell.angle_alpha   90.00
_cell.angle_beta   90.00
_cell.angle_gamma   90.00
#
_symmetry.space_group_name_H-M   'P 1'
#
loop_
_entity.id
_entity.type
_entity.pdbx_description
1 polymer ?
#
loop_
_entity_poly.entity_id
_entity_poly.type
_entity_poly.pdbx_seq_one_letter_code
_entity_poly.pdbx_strand_id
1 'polypeptide(L)'
;MRPVFSFDTFRGYLQEDLTTFEYRFLKKVFSQSAFSFGAFGLLVCTLSWAVDKAGGSSGAVAAGAAIAAFVSGVCLMFYYMPKYHADPLNVTPTFVKRAYLVLIATYAIVFVALLKILSTVSVISSSQNGFGGNLILGGTLFGGTLCVYLIPVTVGFFMKKHSSAIKLFNFIKACSIAYMVLFFASFILMFFSSEQTHRLHNSLLLLVGGAITFVSPILSVYRMKMVVRHLDESDPVAIKKWELFFVFETLVQLMQMAMYLVRLCLWTFSKCCGR
;
A
#
# COMPACT_ATOMS: atom_id res chain seq x y z
N MET A 1 -15.64 17.01 11.16
CA MET A 1 -14.54 16.95 10.17
C MET A 1 -15.13 17.37 8.83
N ARG A 2 -14.69 18.50 8.25
CA ARG A 2 -15.16 18.95 6.92
C ARG A 2 -14.65 17.96 5.86
N PRO A 3 -15.40 17.69 4.78
CA PRO A 3 -14.93 16.79 3.74
C PRO A 3 -13.60 17.30 3.18
N VAL A 4 -12.55 16.49 3.34
CA VAL A 4 -11.15 16.78 2.96
C VAL A 4 -10.97 16.80 1.42
N PHE A 5 -12.00 16.37 0.68
CA PHE A 5 -12.02 16.32 -0.78
C PHE A 5 -13.21 17.13 -1.31
N SER A 6 -12.92 18.20 -2.05
CA SER A 6 -13.90 18.93 -2.86
C SER A 6 -13.60 18.64 -4.32
N PHE A 7 -14.58 18.10 -5.04
CA PHE A 7 -14.42 17.75 -6.45
C PHE A 7 -14.13 18.99 -7.31
N ASP A 8 -14.72 20.13 -6.97
CA ASP A 8 -14.49 21.39 -7.69
C ASP A 8 -13.05 21.89 -7.49
N THR A 9 -12.53 21.77 -6.27
CA THR A 9 -11.14 22.14 -5.96
C THR A 9 -10.16 21.16 -6.62
N PHE A 10 -10.47 19.86 -6.62
CA PHE A 10 -9.69 18.85 -7.34
C PHE A 10 -9.67 19.11 -8.85
N ARG A 11 -10.82 19.46 -9.44
CA ARG A 11 -10.94 19.83 -10.86
C ARG A 11 -10.12 21.08 -11.20
N GLY A 12 -10.10 22.07 -10.32
CA GLY A 12 -9.21 23.23 -10.44
C GLY A 12 -7.74 22.82 -10.44
N TYR A 13 -7.32 21.99 -9.49
CA TYR A 13 -5.92 21.56 -9.40
C TYR A 13 -5.48 20.62 -10.53
N LEU A 14 -6.40 19.90 -11.17
CA LEU A 14 -6.09 19.11 -12.36
C LEU A 14 -5.59 19.99 -13.52
N GLN A 15 -6.10 21.22 -13.62
CA GLN A 15 -5.75 22.15 -14.70
C GLN A 15 -4.45 22.92 -14.46
N GLU A 16 -4.00 22.99 -13.21
CA GLU A 16 -2.75 23.64 -12.83
C GLU A 16 -1.52 22.80 -13.20
N ASP A 17 -0.46 23.50 -13.60
CA ASP A 17 0.85 22.92 -13.85
C ASP A 17 1.51 22.46 -12.55
N LEU A 18 2.19 21.32 -12.59
CA LEU A 18 3.10 20.93 -11.51
C LEU A 18 4.40 21.72 -11.66
N THR A 19 4.77 22.44 -10.62
CA THR A 19 6.09 23.04 -10.51
C THR A 19 7.17 21.94 -10.47
N THR A 20 8.39 22.31 -10.84
CA THR A 20 9.52 21.36 -10.81
C THR A 20 9.76 20.83 -9.38
N PHE A 21 9.52 21.67 -8.37
CA PHE A 21 9.62 21.29 -6.96
C PHE A 21 8.56 20.26 -6.57
N GLU A 22 7.27 20.54 -6.82
CA GLU A 22 6.17 19.62 -6.50
C GLU A 22 6.35 18.26 -7.16
N TYR A 23 6.78 18.26 -8.42
CA TYR A 23 7.04 17.03 -9.16
C TYR A 23 8.16 16.20 -8.52
N ARG A 24 9.29 16.82 -8.15
CA ARG A 24 10.39 16.12 -7.48
C ARG A 24 9.96 15.60 -6.12
N PHE A 25 9.17 16.37 -5.38
CA PHE A 25 8.62 15.98 -4.09
C PHE A 25 7.77 14.72 -4.21
N LEU A 26 6.77 14.73 -5.10
CA LEU A 26 5.89 13.58 -5.38
C LEU A 26 6.71 12.35 -5.75
N LYS A 27 7.62 12.48 -6.73
CA LYS A 27 8.47 11.38 -7.19
C LYS A 27 9.27 10.76 -6.05
N LYS A 28 9.86 11.59 -5.19
CA LYS A 28 10.68 11.14 -4.06
C LYS A 28 9.84 10.42 -3.01
N VAL A 29 8.67 10.95 -2.65
CA VAL A 29 7.76 10.30 -1.69
C VAL A 29 7.29 8.95 -2.20
N PHE A 30 6.81 8.86 -3.45
CA PHE A 30 6.34 7.59 -4.00
C PHE A 30 7.48 6.58 -4.16
N SER A 31 8.67 7.01 -4.62
CA SER A 31 9.83 6.12 -4.75
C SER A 31 10.31 5.58 -3.40
N GLN A 32 10.40 6.45 -2.39
CA GLN A 32 10.79 6.04 -1.03
C GLN A 32 9.74 5.12 -0.40
N SER A 33 8.46 5.38 -0.63
CA SER A 33 7.36 4.54 -0.13
C SER A 33 7.38 3.15 -0.79
N ALA A 34 7.55 3.09 -2.11
CA ALA A 34 7.64 1.83 -2.85
C ALA A 34 8.84 1.00 -2.41
N PHE A 35 10.02 1.63 -2.25
CA PHE A 35 11.21 0.94 -1.75
C PHE A 35 11.00 0.41 -0.33
N SER A 36 10.47 1.24 0.57
CA SER A 36 10.20 0.85 1.96
C SER A 36 9.18 -0.28 2.05
N PHE A 37 8.14 -0.25 1.23
CA PHE A 37 7.13 -1.31 1.15
C PHE A 37 7.69 -2.62 0.57
N GLY A 38 8.55 -2.54 -0.45
CA GLY A 38 9.24 -3.71 -1.00
C GLY A 38 10.16 -4.36 0.02
N ALA A 39 10.97 -3.56 0.73
CA ALA A 39 11.81 -4.04 1.82
C ALA A 39 10.98 -4.67 2.96
N PHE A 40 9.84 -4.06 3.29
CA PHE A 40 8.89 -4.62 4.25
C PHE A 40 8.32 -5.97 3.79
N GLY A 41 7.91 -6.10 2.52
CA GLY A 41 7.42 -7.36 1.96
C GLY A 41 8.46 -8.48 2.05
N LEU A 42 9.73 -8.19 1.71
CA LEU A 42 10.84 -9.14 1.88
C LEU A 42 11.03 -9.54 3.35
N LEU A 43 10.96 -8.58 4.27
CA LEU A 43 11.02 -8.84 5.71
C LEU A 43 9.88 -9.76 6.16
N VAL A 44 8.64 -9.52 5.71
CA VAL A 44 7.49 -10.37 6.05
C VAL A 44 7.66 -11.78 5.50
N CYS A 45 8.07 -11.93 4.24
CA CYS A 45 8.30 -13.25 3.63
C CYS A 45 9.38 -14.04 4.37
N THR A 46 10.48 -13.39 4.75
CA THR A 46 11.58 -14.03 5.49
C THR A 46 11.16 -14.41 6.91
N LEU A 47 10.44 -13.53 7.62
CA LEU A 47 9.88 -13.84 8.94
C LEU A 47 8.87 -15.00 8.88
N SER A 48 7.99 -15.01 7.89
CA SER A 48 7.01 -16.08 7.71
C SER A 48 7.70 -17.43 7.51
N TRP A 49 8.75 -17.48 6.70
CA TRP A 49 9.54 -18.70 6.51
C TRP A 49 10.26 -19.15 7.79
N ALA A 50 10.85 -18.22 8.54
CA ALA A 50 11.54 -18.53 9.79
C ALA A 50 10.56 -19.13 10.82
N VAL A 51 9.35 -18.58 10.91
CA VAL A 51 8.29 -19.09 11.79
C VAL A 51 7.88 -20.52 11.41
N ASP A 52 7.82 -20.85 10.13
CA ASP A 52 7.47 -22.21 9.68
C ASP A 52 8.60 -23.21 9.93
N LYS A 53 9.87 -22.79 9.80
CA LYS A 53 11.02 -23.63 10.12
C LYS A 53 11.21 -23.89 11.61
N ALA A 54 10.74 -22.99 12.47
CA ALA A 54 10.82 -23.14 13.91
C ALA A 54 9.84 -24.19 14.49
N GLY A 55 9.06 -24.90 13.67
CA GLY A 55 8.29 -26.08 14.11
C GLY A 55 7.00 -25.76 14.86
N GLY A 56 6.43 -24.57 14.65
CA GLY A 56 5.14 -24.18 15.22
C GLY A 56 5.29 -23.35 16.50
N SER A 57 4.82 -22.11 16.46
CA SER A 57 4.68 -21.26 17.63
C SER A 57 3.76 -21.94 18.66
N SER A 58 4.21 -22.09 19.89
CA SER A 58 3.31 -22.44 21.00
C SER A 58 2.12 -21.46 21.02
N GLY A 59 0.93 -21.92 21.40
CA GLY A 59 -0.27 -21.08 21.42
C GLY A 59 -0.09 -19.77 22.20
N ALA A 60 0.77 -19.78 23.23
CA ALA A 60 1.16 -18.60 24.00
C ALA A 60 1.95 -17.56 23.19
N VAL A 61 2.88 -17.98 22.31
CA VAL A 61 3.65 -17.07 21.44
C VAL A 61 2.73 -16.44 20.40
N ALA A 62 1.80 -17.21 19.83
CA ALA A 62 0.81 -16.69 18.88
C ALA A 62 -0.15 -15.69 19.57
N ALA A 63 -0.63 -16.01 20.77
CA ALA A 63 -1.48 -15.11 21.55
C ALA A 63 -0.74 -13.82 21.95
N GLY A 64 0.52 -13.92 22.40
CA GLY A 64 1.36 -12.77 22.72
C GLY A 64 1.60 -11.87 21.50
N ALA A 65 1.88 -12.45 20.33
CA ALA A 65 2.02 -11.71 19.08
C ALA A 65 0.70 -11.02 18.68
N ALA A 66 -0.44 -11.68 18.82
CA ALA A 66 -1.75 -11.10 18.53
C ALA A 66 -2.08 -9.91 19.45
N ILE A 67 -1.82 -10.04 20.76
CA ILE A 67 -1.98 -8.94 21.72
C ILE A 67 -1.03 -7.79 21.37
N ALA A 68 0.24 -8.09 21.06
CA ALA A 68 1.21 -7.08 20.65
C ALA A 68 0.76 -6.34 19.38
N ALA A 69 0.29 -7.06 18.36
CA ALA A 69 -0.26 -6.47 17.13
C ALA A 69 -1.52 -5.62 17.40
N PHE A 70 -2.39 -6.07 18.30
CA PHE A 70 -3.56 -5.30 18.70
C PHE A 70 -3.19 -4.00 19.41
N VAL A 71 -2.34 -4.06 20.44
CA VAL A 71 -1.90 -2.89 21.21
C VAL A 71 -1.13 -1.90 20.32
N SER A 72 -0.23 -2.41 19.49
CA SER A 72 0.53 -1.58 18.54
C SER A 72 -0.36 -0.97 17.47
N GLY A 73 -1.36 -1.69 16.96
CA GLY A 73 -2.37 -1.18 16.03
C GLY A 73 -3.28 -0.10 16.64
N VAL A 74 -3.72 -0.28 17.89
CA VAL A 74 -4.47 0.74 18.64
C VAL A 74 -3.63 1.99 18.83
N CYS A 75 -2.38 1.85 19.28
CA CYS A 75 -1.44 2.97 19.37
C CYS A 75 -1.23 3.66 18.01
N LEU A 76 -1.12 2.90 16.92
CA LEU A 76 -0.97 3.45 15.58
C LEU A 76 -2.18 4.31 15.20
N MET A 77 -3.40 3.79 15.37
CA MET A 77 -4.64 4.46 14.94
C MET A 77 -5.06 5.63 15.82
N PHE A 78 -4.87 5.54 17.14
CA PHE A 78 -5.39 6.53 18.07
C PHE A 78 -4.33 7.53 18.58
N TYR A 79 -3.04 7.20 18.46
CA TYR A 79 -1.97 8.07 18.96
C TYR A 79 -1.05 8.57 17.83
N TYR A 80 -0.46 7.67 17.05
CA TYR A 80 0.52 8.07 16.03
C TYR A 80 -0.12 8.76 14.82
N MET A 81 -1.15 8.16 14.21
CA MET A 81 -1.84 8.74 13.05
C MET A 81 -2.46 10.12 13.34
N PRO A 82 -3.28 10.28 14.40
CA PRO A 82 -3.94 11.57 14.67
C PRO A 82 -2.93 12.67 14.97
N LYS A 83 -1.86 12.35 15.70
CA LYS A 83 -0.80 13.31 16.02
C LYS A 83 0.00 13.73 14.78
N TYR A 84 0.29 12.78 13.88
CA TYR A 84 0.89 13.09 12.57
C TYR A 84 -0.02 13.99 11.73
N HIS A 85 -1.32 13.71 11.70
CA HIS A 85 -2.30 14.46 10.90
C HIS A 85 -2.56 15.87 11.44
N ALA A 86 -2.53 16.03 12.76
CA ALA A 86 -2.80 17.31 13.41
C ALA A 86 -1.63 18.30 13.24
N ASP A 87 -0.38 17.82 13.39
CA ASP A 87 0.78 18.70 13.37
C ASP A 87 2.07 17.95 12.98
N PRO A 88 2.30 17.71 11.67
CA PRO A 88 3.45 16.96 11.19
C PRO A 88 4.78 17.70 11.36
N LEU A 89 4.76 19.03 11.53
CA LEU A 89 5.96 19.85 11.64
C LEU A 89 6.53 19.86 13.06
N ASN A 90 5.68 19.76 14.09
CA ASN A 90 6.11 19.76 15.49
C ASN A 90 6.42 18.37 16.05
N VAL A 91 6.35 17.32 15.22
CA VAL A 91 6.71 15.97 15.61
C VAL A 91 8.23 15.82 15.77
N THR A 92 8.67 15.26 16.89
CA THR A 92 10.09 15.00 17.14
C THR A 92 10.62 13.82 16.32
N PRO A 93 11.91 13.81 15.92
CA PRO A 93 12.49 12.69 15.18
C PRO A 93 12.40 11.33 15.92
N THR A 94 12.45 11.36 17.25
CA THR A 94 12.28 10.16 18.08
C THR A 94 10.87 9.60 17.99
N PHE A 95 9.86 10.47 17.95
CA PHE A 95 8.48 10.08 17.72
C PHE A 95 8.31 9.46 16.33
N VAL A 96 8.92 10.05 15.30
CA VAL A 96 8.88 9.52 13.93
C VAL A 96 9.42 8.10 13.87
N LYS A 97 10.62 7.87 14.43
CA LYS A 97 11.22 6.53 14.47
C LYS A 97 10.32 5.51 15.16
N ARG A 98 9.70 5.88 16.29
CA ARG A 98 8.77 5.02 17.02
C ARG A 98 7.51 4.72 16.22
N ALA A 99 6.94 5.71 15.54
CA ALA A 99 5.76 5.52 14.69
C ALA A 99 6.01 4.50 13.58
N TYR A 100 7.15 4.61 12.88
CA TYR A 100 7.55 3.66 11.83
C TYR A 100 7.81 2.26 12.39
N LEU A 101 8.48 2.15 13.54
CA LEU A 101 8.71 0.86 14.19
C LEU A 101 7.39 0.20 14.58
N VAL A 102 6.48 0.95 15.20
CA VAL A 102 5.14 0.46 15.57
C VAL A 102 4.36 0.04 14.33
N LEU A 103 4.40 0.82 13.24
CA LEU A 103 3.79 0.47 11.97
C LEU A 103 4.32 -0.87 11.45
N ILE A 104 5.64 -0.99 11.29
CA ILE A 104 6.29 -2.19 10.76
C ILE A 104 5.99 -3.40 11.65
N ALA A 105 6.11 -3.27 12.97
CA ALA A 105 5.84 -4.36 13.91
C ALA A 105 4.39 -4.84 13.85
N THR A 106 3.44 -3.89 13.87
CA THR A 106 2.00 -4.19 13.79
C THR A 106 1.70 -5.00 12.53
N TYR A 107 2.09 -4.46 11.37
CA TYR A 107 1.75 -5.07 10.10
C TYR A 107 2.59 -6.31 9.80
N ALA A 108 3.83 -6.41 10.28
CA ALA A 108 4.63 -7.62 10.10
C ALA A 108 3.97 -8.82 10.80
N ILE A 109 3.52 -8.65 12.04
CA ILE A 109 2.82 -9.72 12.77
C ILE A 109 1.52 -10.09 12.05
N VAL A 110 0.73 -9.08 11.65
CA VAL A 110 -0.54 -9.31 10.94
C VAL A 110 -0.30 -10.04 9.62
N PHE A 111 0.65 -9.60 8.80
CA PHE A 111 0.90 -10.23 7.50
C PHE A 111 1.54 -11.62 7.60
N VAL A 112 2.41 -11.87 8.60
CA VAL A 112 2.92 -13.23 8.85
C VAL A 112 1.77 -14.17 9.23
N ALA A 113 0.87 -13.74 10.13
CA ALA A 113 -0.30 -14.53 10.48
C ALA A 113 -1.21 -14.77 9.27
N LEU A 114 -1.45 -13.72 8.48
CA LEU A 114 -2.27 -13.80 7.27
C LEU A 114 -1.68 -14.72 6.19
N LEU A 115 -0.37 -14.66 5.94
CA LEU A 115 0.30 -15.58 5.00
C LEU A 115 0.20 -17.02 5.46
N LYS A 116 0.31 -17.27 6.77
CA LYS A 116 0.16 -18.62 7.34
C LYS A 116 -1.28 -19.15 7.23
N ILE A 117 -2.28 -18.28 7.43
CA ILE A 117 -3.68 -18.65 7.19
C ILE A 117 -3.88 -18.93 5.69
N LEU A 118 -3.36 -18.06 4.81
CA LEU A 118 -3.46 -18.27 3.36
C LEU A 118 -2.80 -19.57 2.91
N SER A 119 -1.61 -19.90 3.40
CA SER A 119 -0.93 -21.15 3.04
C SER A 119 -1.67 -22.39 3.52
N THR A 120 -2.35 -22.30 4.67
CA THR A 120 -3.21 -23.38 5.19
C THR A 120 -4.48 -23.57 4.36
N VAL A 121 -5.02 -22.48 3.79
CA VAL A 121 -6.30 -22.47 3.07
C VAL A 121 -6.14 -22.65 1.56
N SER A 122 -5.00 -22.23 0.99
CA SER A 122 -4.74 -22.38 -0.44
C SER A 122 -4.40 -23.83 -0.78
N VAL A 123 -5.18 -24.44 -1.67
CA VAL A 123 -4.90 -25.76 -2.30
C VAL A 123 -3.62 -25.74 -3.16
N ILE A 124 -2.95 -24.59 -3.30
CA ILE A 124 -1.62 -24.48 -3.89
C ILE A 124 -0.61 -25.14 -2.94
N SER A 125 -0.48 -26.44 -3.17
CA SER A 125 0.58 -27.34 -2.75
C SER A 125 0.35 -28.12 -1.44
N SER A 126 -0.44 -29.18 -1.58
CA SER A 126 -0.14 -30.45 -0.90
C SER A 126 1.29 -30.99 -1.19
N SER A 127 2.12 -30.31 -2.01
CA SER A 127 3.49 -30.70 -2.35
C SER A 127 4.60 -29.66 -2.13
N GLN A 128 4.32 -28.45 -1.60
CA GLN A 128 5.35 -27.42 -1.35
C GLN A 128 5.13 -26.68 -0.03
N ASN A 129 5.06 -27.42 1.07
CA ASN A 129 5.23 -26.89 2.45
C ASN A 129 6.68 -26.40 2.71
N GLY A 130 7.22 -25.56 1.84
CA GLY A 130 8.59 -25.04 1.89
C GLY A 130 8.68 -23.57 1.48
N PHE A 131 9.89 -23.00 1.57
CA PHE A 131 10.23 -21.58 1.28
C PHE A 131 9.57 -21.03 0.01
N GLY A 132 9.40 -21.86 -1.02
CA GLY A 132 8.77 -21.48 -2.29
C GLY A 132 7.32 -21.03 -2.15
N GLY A 133 6.47 -21.72 -1.38
CA GLY A 133 5.03 -21.43 -1.32
C GLY A 133 4.71 -20.07 -0.69
N ASN A 134 5.27 -19.80 0.50
CA ASN A 134 5.08 -18.52 1.19
C ASN A 134 5.78 -17.36 0.48
N LEU A 135 6.91 -17.60 -0.17
CA LEU A 135 7.63 -16.57 -0.92
C LEU A 135 6.90 -16.22 -2.22
N ILE A 136 6.24 -17.19 -2.87
CA ILE A 136 5.37 -16.95 -4.04
C ILE A 136 4.08 -16.23 -3.61
N LEU A 137 3.43 -16.67 -2.53
CA LEU A 137 2.21 -16.01 -2.02
C LEU A 137 2.49 -14.59 -1.51
N GLY A 138 3.54 -14.41 -0.70
CA GLY A 138 3.96 -13.08 -0.26
C GLY A 138 4.48 -12.23 -1.41
N GLY A 139 5.26 -12.81 -2.33
CA GLY A 139 5.77 -12.13 -3.52
C GLY A 139 4.67 -11.66 -4.47
N THR A 140 3.61 -12.44 -4.65
CA THR A 140 2.45 -12.02 -5.46
C THR A 140 1.64 -10.94 -4.75
N LEU A 141 1.45 -11.04 -3.43
CA LEU A 141 0.66 -10.07 -2.67
C LEU A 141 1.37 -8.73 -2.51
N PHE A 142 2.61 -8.73 -2.03
CA PHE A 142 3.42 -7.52 -1.89
C PHE A 142 3.90 -7.00 -3.24
N GLY A 143 4.29 -7.88 -4.17
CA GLY A 143 4.73 -7.50 -5.51
C GLY A 143 3.59 -6.90 -6.34
N GLY A 144 2.39 -7.49 -6.32
CA GLY A 144 1.22 -6.93 -6.99
C GLY A 144 0.83 -5.55 -6.44
N THR A 145 0.80 -5.42 -5.11
CA THR A 145 0.53 -4.13 -4.43
C THR A 145 1.61 -3.09 -4.74
N LEU A 146 2.87 -3.50 -4.87
CA LEU A 146 4.00 -2.63 -5.20
C LEU A 146 3.96 -2.19 -6.67
N CYS A 147 3.60 -3.07 -7.61
CA CYS A 147 3.44 -2.73 -9.03
C CYS A 147 2.45 -1.59 -9.24
N VAL A 148 1.34 -1.59 -8.48
CA VAL A 148 0.36 -0.50 -8.48
C VAL A 148 1.03 0.83 -8.10
N TYR A 149 1.75 0.86 -6.97
CA TYR A 149 2.35 2.09 -6.47
C TYR A 149 3.64 2.51 -7.19
N LEU A 150 4.22 1.62 -8.00
CA LEU A 150 5.29 1.97 -8.93
C LEU A 150 4.78 2.70 -10.19
N ILE A 151 3.49 2.65 -10.52
CA ILE A 151 2.94 3.33 -11.70
C ILE A 151 3.19 4.86 -11.66
N PRO A 152 2.86 5.58 -10.56
CA PRO A 152 3.17 7.01 -10.47
C PRO A 152 4.68 7.30 -10.57
N VAL A 153 5.51 6.39 -10.06
CA VAL A 153 6.97 6.50 -10.09
C VAL A 153 7.49 6.33 -11.52
N THR A 154 7.07 5.28 -12.23
CA THR A 154 7.51 4.98 -13.61
C THR A 154 7.03 6.06 -14.57
N VAL A 155 5.76 6.49 -14.47
CA VAL A 155 5.27 7.67 -15.20
C VAL A 155 6.15 8.89 -14.89
N GLY A 156 6.50 9.11 -13.62
CA GLY A 156 7.43 10.16 -13.18
C GLY A 156 8.92 9.97 -13.58
N PHE A 157 9.31 8.83 -14.13
CA PHE A 157 10.63 8.63 -14.75
C PHE A 157 10.57 8.85 -16.26
N PHE A 158 9.49 8.43 -16.91
CA PHE A 158 9.32 8.54 -18.36
C PHE A 158 8.86 9.92 -18.84
N MET A 159 8.30 10.75 -17.97
CA MET A 159 8.04 12.16 -18.30
C MET A 159 9.37 12.91 -18.41
N LYS A 160 9.81 13.14 -19.65
CA LYS A 160 11.07 13.82 -19.99
C LYS A 160 11.13 15.20 -19.32
N LYS A 161 12.32 15.50 -18.78
CA LYS A 161 12.74 16.77 -18.15
C LYS A 161 12.57 18.04 -19.02
N HIS A 162 12.15 17.89 -20.29
CA HIS A 162 12.23 18.92 -21.33
C HIS A 162 10.92 19.64 -21.68
N SER A 163 9.80 19.35 -21.03
CA SER A 163 8.60 20.19 -21.20
C SER A 163 8.31 20.89 -19.89
N SER A 164 8.58 22.19 -19.86
CA SER A 164 7.90 23.13 -18.96
C SER A 164 6.39 22.84 -19.00
N ALA A 165 5.76 22.90 -17.82
CA ALA A 165 4.32 22.67 -17.61
C ALA A 165 3.82 21.23 -17.87
N ILE A 166 4.23 20.28 -17.02
CA ILE A 166 3.48 19.03 -16.88
C ILE A 166 2.20 19.35 -16.09
N LYS A 167 1.08 19.43 -16.79
CA LYS A 167 -0.25 19.51 -16.15
C LYS A 167 -0.46 18.29 -15.27
N LEU A 168 -0.97 18.50 -14.04
CA LEU A 168 -1.36 17.42 -13.14
C LEU A 168 -2.33 16.45 -13.83
N PHE A 169 -3.22 16.99 -14.67
CA PHE A 169 -4.12 16.21 -15.51
C PHE A 169 -3.40 15.18 -16.38
N ASN A 170 -2.29 15.53 -17.03
CA ASN A 170 -1.56 14.60 -17.90
C ASN A 170 -0.87 13.50 -17.09
N PHE A 171 -0.33 13.84 -15.91
CA PHE A 171 0.24 12.87 -14.98
C PHE A 171 -0.81 11.87 -14.47
N ILE A 172 -1.95 12.38 -14.00
CA ILE A 172 -3.05 11.54 -13.52
C ILE A 172 -3.63 10.70 -14.66
N LYS A 173 -3.81 11.28 -15.85
CA LYS A 173 -4.29 10.55 -17.04
C LYS A 173 -3.35 9.39 -17.40
N ALA A 174 -2.03 9.61 -17.40
CA ALA A 174 -1.06 8.55 -17.65
C ALA A 174 -1.12 7.45 -16.58
N CYS A 175 -1.21 7.82 -15.30
CA CYS A 175 -1.41 6.87 -14.22
C CYS A 175 -2.71 6.08 -14.38
N SER A 176 -3.82 6.76 -14.71
CA SER A 176 -5.13 6.15 -14.93
C SER A 176 -5.11 5.16 -16.09
N ILE A 177 -4.44 5.49 -17.20
CA ILE A 177 -4.28 4.57 -18.34
C ILE A 177 -3.50 3.32 -17.89
N ALA A 178 -2.39 3.48 -17.18
CA ALA A 178 -1.60 2.35 -16.69
C ALA A 178 -2.41 1.46 -15.71
N TYR A 179 -3.19 2.06 -14.81
CA TYR A 179 -4.10 1.30 -13.94
C TYR A 179 -5.20 0.57 -14.72
N MET A 180 -5.78 1.19 -15.74
CA MET A 180 -6.76 0.54 -16.61
C MET A 180 -6.15 -0.65 -17.36
N VAL A 181 -4.94 -0.52 -17.88
CA VAL A 181 -4.21 -1.63 -18.53
C VAL A 181 -3.98 -2.77 -17.53
N LEU A 182 -3.52 -2.46 -16.31
CA LEU A 182 -3.27 -3.46 -15.28
C LEU A 182 -4.58 -4.15 -14.84
N PHE A 183 -5.68 -3.40 -14.76
CA PHE A 183 -7.02 -3.93 -14.50
C PHE A 183 -7.48 -4.88 -15.60
N PHE A 184 -7.39 -4.48 -16.87
CA PHE A 184 -7.77 -5.34 -18.01
C PHE A 184 -6.89 -6.59 -18.11
N ALA A 185 -5.58 -6.46 -17.91
CA ALA A 185 -4.68 -7.62 -17.89
C ALA A 185 -5.07 -8.62 -16.80
N SER A 186 -5.37 -8.11 -15.59
CA SER A 186 -5.83 -8.94 -14.47
C SER A 186 -7.20 -9.57 -14.74
N PHE A 187 -8.11 -8.84 -15.39
CA PHE A 187 -9.44 -9.33 -15.79
C PHE A 187 -9.35 -10.45 -16.82
N ILE A 188 -8.51 -10.30 -17.83
CA ILE A 188 -8.25 -11.31 -18.87
C ILE A 188 -7.65 -12.58 -18.24
N LEU A 189 -6.61 -12.44 -17.42
CA LEU A 189 -5.97 -13.58 -16.73
C LEU A 189 -6.97 -14.34 -15.85
N MET A 190 -7.84 -13.63 -15.14
CA MET A 190 -8.88 -14.23 -14.32
C MET A 190 -9.93 -14.98 -15.17
N PHE A 191 -10.26 -14.47 -16.35
CA PHE A 191 -11.20 -15.13 -17.28
C PHE A 191 -10.68 -16.47 -17.79
N PHE A 192 -9.35 -16.58 -18.01
CA PHE A 192 -8.70 -17.83 -18.43
C PHE A 192 -8.44 -18.80 -17.27
N SER A 193 -8.25 -18.29 -16.04
CA SER A 193 -7.88 -19.13 -14.89
C SER A 193 -9.07 -19.64 -14.06
N SER A 194 -10.27 -19.09 -14.22
CA SER A 194 -11.42 -19.38 -13.34
C SER A 194 -12.33 -20.48 -13.90
N GLU A 195 -12.58 -21.50 -13.07
CA GLU A 195 -13.72 -22.42 -13.25
C GLU A 195 -15.06 -21.64 -13.29
N GLN A 196 -16.02 -22.18 -14.04
CA GLN A 196 -17.23 -21.49 -14.49
C GLN A 196 -18.13 -20.99 -13.34
N THR A 197 -18.09 -21.67 -12.19
CA THR A 197 -18.96 -21.42 -11.03
C THR A 197 -18.55 -20.19 -10.19
N HIS A 198 -17.31 -19.70 -10.31
CA HIS A 198 -16.78 -18.61 -9.48
C HIS A 198 -16.44 -17.32 -10.25
N ARG A 199 -16.69 -17.28 -11.57
CA ARG A 199 -16.30 -16.17 -12.46
C ARG A 199 -16.92 -14.82 -12.08
N LEU A 200 -18.20 -14.79 -11.74
CA LEU A 200 -18.92 -13.56 -11.40
C LEU A 200 -18.41 -12.95 -10.09
N HIS A 201 -18.09 -13.82 -9.14
CA HIS A 201 -17.59 -13.44 -7.82
C HIS A 201 -16.15 -12.91 -7.87
N ASN A 202 -15.27 -13.63 -8.57
CA ASN A 202 -13.89 -13.20 -8.78
C ASN A 202 -13.85 -11.87 -9.57
N SER A 203 -14.75 -11.70 -10.54
CA SER A 203 -14.92 -10.43 -11.28
C SER A 203 -15.30 -9.26 -10.37
N LEU A 204 -16.25 -9.46 -9.46
CA LEU A 204 -16.68 -8.44 -8.50
C LEU A 204 -15.53 -8.05 -7.55
N LEU A 205 -14.76 -9.02 -7.08
CA LEU A 205 -13.61 -8.78 -6.21
C LEU A 205 -12.49 -8.05 -6.92
N LEU A 206 -12.22 -8.40 -8.18
CA LEU A 206 -11.29 -7.68 -9.02
C LEU A 206 -11.75 -6.23 -9.22
N LEU A 207 -13.06 -6.00 -9.39
CA LEU A 207 -13.63 -4.68 -9.59
C LEU A 207 -13.54 -3.80 -8.34
N VAL A 208 -13.88 -4.34 -7.16
CA VAL A 208 -13.74 -3.64 -5.88
C VAL A 208 -12.27 -3.40 -5.54
N GLY A 209 -11.43 -4.42 -5.70
CA GLY A 209 -9.98 -4.33 -5.52
C GLY A 209 -9.38 -3.27 -6.45
N GLY A 210 -9.69 -3.33 -7.74
CA GLY A 210 -9.26 -2.37 -8.76
C GLY A 210 -9.69 -0.95 -8.46
N ALA A 211 -10.93 -0.74 -8.00
CA ALA A 211 -11.43 0.59 -7.62
C ALA A 211 -10.64 1.18 -6.42
N ILE A 212 -10.40 0.39 -5.36
CA ILE A 212 -9.60 0.83 -4.19
C ILE A 212 -8.16 1.16 -4.62
N THR A 213 -7.60 0.29 -5.44
CA THR A 213 -6.25 0.38 -6.00
C THR A 213 -6.07 1.61 -6.88
N PHE A 214 -7.14 2.04 -7.57
CA PHE A 214 -7.16 3.25 -8.40
C PHE A 214 -7.33 4.54 -7.59
N VAL A 215 -8.21 4.54 -6.59
CA VAL A 215 -8.58 5.75 -5.84
C VAL A 215 -7.48 6.16 -4.84
N SER A 216 -6.81 5.21 -4.20
CA SER A 216 -5.82 5.50 -3.14
C SER A 216 -4.63 6.35 -3.63
N PRO A 217 -3.95 6.02 -4.74
CA PRO A 217 -2.81 6.81 -5.22
C PRO A 217 -3.22 8.22 -5.67
N ILE A 218 -4.42 8.37 -6.26
CA ILE A 218 -4.94 9.66 -6.73
C ILE A 218 -5.22 10.60 -5.55
N LEU A 219 -5.85 10.09 -4.48
CA LEU A 219 -6.10 10.86 -3.26
C LEU A 219 -4.79 11.31 -2.60
N SER A 220 -3.78 10.45 -2.60
CA SER A 220 -2.45 10.76 -2.07
C SER A 220 -1.74 11.84 -2.90
N VAL A 221 -1.80 11.80 -4.23
CA VAL A 221 -1.30 12.89 -5.08
C VAL A 221 -2.04 14.21 -4.80
N TYR A 222 -3.36 14.17 -4.68
CA TYR A 222 -4.17 15.37 -4.38
C TYR A 222 -3.76 16.02 -3.06
N ARG A 223 -3.65 15.22 -1.99
CA ARG A 223 -3.25 15.73 -0.67
C ARG A 223 -1.82 16.25 -0.65
N MET A 224 -0.90 15.56 -1.32
CA MET A 224 0.48 16.06 -1.47
C MET A 224 0.49 17.41 -2.20
N LYS A 225 -0.24 17.55 -3.31
CA LYS A 225 -0.33 18.83 -4.02
C LYS A 225 -0.88 19.95 -3.15
N MET A 226 -1.95 19.69 -2.40
CA MET A 226 -2.54 20.67 -1.47
C MET A 226 -1.54 21.23 -0.47
N VAL A 227 -0.66 20.39 0.06
CA VAL A 227 0.32 20.78 1.07
C VAL A 227 1.55 21.41 0.45
N VAL A 228 2.10 20.78 -0.59
CA VAL A 228 3.40 21.15 -1.16
C VAL A 228 3.38 22.56 -1.78
N ARG A 229 2.23 23.00 -2.29
CA ARG A 229 2.03 24.38 -2.76
C ARG A 229 2.31 25.45 -1.71
N HIS A 230 2.09 25.12 -0.44
CA HIS A 230 2.25 26.07 0.67
C HIS A 230 3.60 25.89 1.39
N LEU A 231 4.47 25.01 0.89
CA LEU A 231 5.81 24.83 1.45
C LEU A 231 6.75 25.88 0.89
N ASP A 232 7.53 26.47 1.79
CA ASP A 232 8.67 27.30 1.43
C ASP A 232 9.79 26.41 0.89
N GLU A 233 10.22 26.64 -0.35
CA GLU A 233 11.31 25.90 -1.00
C GLU A 233 12.66 26.13 -0.29
N SER A 234 12.79 27.21 0.47
CA SER A 234 14.02 27.57 1.18
C SER A 234 14.20 26.85 2.52
N ASP A 235 13.17 26.21 3.07
CA ASP A 235 13.25 25.46 4.33
C ASP A 235 13.41 23.94 4.10
N PRO A 236 14.65 23.42 4.05
CA PRO A 236 14.89 21.99 3.82
C PRO A 236 14.38 21.11 4.97
N VAL A 237 14.23 21.65 6.19
CA VAL A 237 13.80 20.88 7.37
C VAL A 237 12.30 20.64 7.30
N ALA A 238 11.51 21.68 6.99
CA ALA A 238 10.07 21.54 6.81
C ALA A 238 9.74 20.58 5.65
N ILE A 239 10.44 20.73 4.51
CA ILE A 239 10.30 19.83 3.36
C ILE A 239 10.55 18.39 3.79
N LYS A 240 11.64 18.13 4.53
CA LYS A 240 11.97 16.76 4.93
C LYS A 240 10.95 16.15 5.89
N LYS A 241 10.38 16.95 6.80
CA LYS A 241 9.31 16.49 7.71
C LYS A 241 8.05 16.11 6.95
N TRP A 242 7.65 16.91 5.97
CA TRP A 242 6.51 16.59 5.11
C TRP A 242 6.76 15.37 4.22
N GLU A 243 7.96 15.22 3.65
CA GLU A 243 8.33 14.00 2.92
C GLU A 243 8.13 12.75 3.81
N LEU A 244 8.65 12.77 5.03
CA LEU A 244 8.55 11.65 5.96
C LEU A 244 7.12 11.38 6.43
N PHE A 245 6.31 12.43 6.60
CA PHE A 245 4.87 12.33 6.87
C PHE A 245 4.16 11.60 5.72
N PHE A 246 4.35 12.06 4.49
CA PHE A 246 3.65 11.49 3.35
C PHE A 246 4.13 10.07 3.01
N VAL A 247 5.40 9.75 3.24
CA VAL A 247 5.90 8.37 3.14
C VAL A 247 5.22 7.48 4.18
N PHE A 248 5.11 7.94 5.43
CA PHE A 248 4.44 7.21 6.50
C PHE A 248 2.98 6.94 6.15
N GLU A 249 2.27 7.98 5.72
CA GLU A 249 0.86 7.89 5.34
C GLU A 249 0.66 6.92 4.17
N THR A 250 1.49 7.03 3.13
CA THR A 250 1.44 6.15 1.96
C THR A 250 1.72 4.70 2.34
N LEU A 251 2.65 4.45 3.26
CA LEU A 251 2.92 3.11 3.79
C LEU A 251 1.71 2.55 4.56
N VAL A 252 1.03 3.36 5.38
CA VAL A 252 -0.18 2.89 6.08
C VAL A 252 -1.26 2.52 5.07
N GLN A 253 -1.48 3.34 4.04
CA GLN A 253 -2.45 3.05 2.98
C GLN A 253 -2.09 1.76 2.21
N LEU A 254 -0.82 1.59 1.84
CA LEU A 254 -0.30 0.40 1.17
C LEU A 254 -0.54 -0.88 2.00
N MET A 255 -0.20 -0.82 3.30
CA MET A 255 -0.39 -1.93 4.22
C MET A 255 -1.88 -2.24 4.45
N GLN A 256 -2.74 -1.22 4.53
CA GLN A 256 -4.20 -1.42 4.60
C GLN A 256 -4.74 -2.07 3.32
N MET A 257 -4.29 -1.62 2.15
CA MET A 257 -4.70 -2.17 0.85
C MET A 257 -4.32 -3.65 0.74
N ALA A 258 -3.10 -4.01 1.11
CA ALA A 258 -2.67 -5.40 1.16
C ALA A 258 -3.48 -6.24 2.15
N MET A 259 -3.86 -5.71 3.33
CA MET A 259 -4.79 -6.40 4.24
C MET A 259 -6.19 -6.61 3.64
N TYR A 260 -6.71 -5.62 2.91
CA TYR A 260 -8.00 -5.76 2.22
C TYR A 260 -7.94 -6.86 1.15
N LEU A 261 -6.88 -6.89 0.33
CA LEU A 261 -6.67 -7.96 -0.66
C LEU A 261 -6.61 -9.33 0.01
N VAL A 262 -5.88 -9.46 1.11
CA VAL A 262 -5.85 -10.72 1.88
C VAL A 262 -7.24 -11.11 2.39
N ARG A 263 -7.98 -10.19 3.02
CA ARG A 263 -9.31 -10.48 3.56
C ARG A 263 -10.27 -10.93 2.46
N LEU A 264 -10.18 -10.30 1.29
CA LEU A 264 -10.94 -10.69 0.10
C LEU A 264 -10.57 -12.12 -0.32
N CYS A 265 -9.28 -12.47 -0.37
CA CYS A 265 -8.84 -13.84 -0.64
C CYS A 265 -9.31 -14.85 0.41
N LEU A 266 -9.22 -14.56 1.71
CA LEU A 266 -9.68 -15.49 2.74
C LEU A 266 -11.20 -15.71 2.70
N TRP A 267 -11.95 -14.65 2.42
CA TRP A 267 -13.40 -14.75 2.29
C TRP A 267 -13.81 -15.61 1.10
N THR A 268 -13.14 -15.49 -0.05
CA THR A 268 -13.43 -16.36 -1.22
C THR A 268 -13.19 -17.82 -0.89
N PHE A 269 -12.04 -18.15 -0.30
CA PHE A 269 -11.73 -19.54 0.03
C PHE A 269 -12.69 -20.14 1.07
N SER A 270 -13.08 -19.36 2.09
CA SER A 270 -14.04 -19.83 3.10
C SER A 270 -15.41 -20.21 2.53
N LYS A 271 -15.84 -19.53 1.45
CA LYS A 271 -17.10 -19.83 0.77
C LYS A 271 -16.97 -20.97 -0.24
N CYS A 272 -15.76 -21.25 -0.75
CA CYS A 272 -15.50 -22.36 -1.66
C CYS A 272 -15.33 -23.70 -0.93
N CYS A 273 -14.74 -23.73 0.27
CA CYS A 273 -14.54 -24.95 1.06
C CYS A 273 -15.69 -25.28 2.02
N GLY A 274 -16.71 -24.41 2.14
CA GLY A 274 -17.89 -24.63 2.99
C GLY A 274 -19.00 -25.48 2.36
N ARG A 275 -18.65 -26.46 1.51
CA ARG A 275 -19.57 -27.48 0.98
C ARG A 275 -19.11 -28.86 1.39
#